data_AF-A0A0F9FRY8-F1
#
_entry.id   AF-A0A0F9FRY8-F1
#
_cell.length_a   1.000
_cell.length_b   1.000
_cell.length_c   1.000
_cell.angle_alpha   90.00
_cell.angle_beta   90.00
_cell.angle_gamma   90.00
#
_symmetry.space_group_name_H-M   'P 1'
#
loop_
_entity.id
_entity.type
_entity.pdbx_description
1 polymer ?
#
loop_
_entity_poly.entity_id
_entity_poly.type
_entity_poly.pdbx_seq_one_letter_code
_entity_poly.pdbx_strand_id
1 'polypeptide(L)'
;MAGGQYKTASITAQNTFTDSLGLHGSFNISISGTWTATVTVQRSFDSGITWLDVESFTANTEQYGFEPEDGVLYRAGVKTGNFTSGTVVLRISQ
;
A
#
# COMPACT_ATOMS: atom_id res chain seq x y z
N MET A 1 18.03 -1.53 -18.23
CA MET A 1 17.84 -1.08 -16.83
C MET A 1 16.41 -0.57 -16.73
N ALA A 2 15.45 -1.39 -16.31
CA ALA A 2 14.11 -0.87 -16.05
C ALA A 2 14.22 0.06 -14.83
N GLY A 3 13.81 1.32 -14.97
CA GLY A 3 13.75 2.24 -13.84
C GLY A 3 12.78 1.69 -12.79
N GLY A 4 13.17 1.74 -11.51
CA GLY A 4 12.34 1.22 -10.42
C GLY A 4 10.95 1.86 -10.44
N GLN A 5 9.91 1.05 -10.34
CA GLN A 5 8.53 1.49 -10.37
C GLN A 5 8.09 1.83 -8.94
N TYR A 6 7.31 2.90 -8.78
CA TYR A 6 6.76 3.26 -7.49
C TYR A 6 5.40 3.94 -7.61
N LYS A 7 4.58 3.80 -6.56
CA LYS A 7 3.30 4.47 -6.38
C LYS A 7 3.28 5.18 -5.04
N THR A 8 2.70 6.38 -5.01
CA THR A 8 2.57 7.18 -3.79
C THR A 8 1.15 7.68 -3.60
N ALA A 9 0.74 7.91 -2.37
CA ALA A 9 -0.52 8.58 -2.04
C ALA A 9 -0.37 9.46 -0.80
N SER A 10 -1.11 10.57 -0.77
CA SER A 10 -1.37 11.37 0.44
C SER A 10 -2.84 11.21 0.81
N ILE A 11 -3.12 10.42 1.84
CA ILE A 11 -4.46 10.00 2.21
C ILE A 11 -4.97 10.85 3.37
N THR A 12 -6.07 11.54 3.12
CA THR A 12 -6.79 12.38 4.10
C THR A 12 -8.25 11.95 4.29
N ALA A 13 -8.59 10.74 3.84
CA ALA A 13 -9.93 10.16 3.94
C ALA A 13 -9.87 8.62 3.93
N GLN A 14 -10.94 7.99 4.40
CA GLN A 14 -11.13 6.55 4.28
C GLN A 14 -11.46 6.13 2.83
N ASN A 15 -11.46 4.81 2.58
CA ASN A 15 -11.66 4.19 1.27
C ASN A 15 -10.76 4.77 0.16
N THR A 16 -9.54 5.14 0.54
CA THR A 16 -8.56 5.74 -0.38
C THR A 16 -7.30 4.89 -0.33
N PHE A 17 -6.73 4.60 -1.49
CA PHE A 17 -5.55 3.76 -1.67
C PHE A 17 -4.59 4.41 -2.68
N THR A 18 -3.33 3.97 -2.68
CA THR A 18 -2.44 4.18 -3.83
C THR A 18 -3.05 3.55 -5.09
N ASP A 19 -2.60 4.00 -6.25
CA ASP A 19 -2.67 3.17 -7.45
C ASP A 19 -2.08 1.78 -7.15
N SER A 20 -2.56 0.77 -7.87
CA SER A 20 -1.96 -0.55 -7.83
C SER A 20 -0.62 -0.57 -8.56
N LEU A 21 0.29 -1.42 -8.07
CA LEU A 21 1.57 -1.70 -8.69
C LEU A 21 1.73 -3.22 -8.81
N GLY A 22 2.09 -3.71 -10.00
CA GLY A 22 2.49 -5.10 -10.17
C GLY A 22 3.86 -5.30 -9.55
N LEU A 23 3.97 -6.25 -8.63
CA LEU A 23 5.20 -6.55 -7.91
C LEU A 23 5.57 -8.02 -8.12
N HIS A 24 6.87 -8.28 -8.31
CA HIS A 24 7.42 -9.64 -8.30
C HIS A 24 8.86 -9.61 -7.77
N GLY A 25 9.14 -10.39 -6.74
CA GLY A 25 10.36 -10.32 -5.95
C GLY A 25 10.27 -9.31 -4.79
N SER A 26 11.42 -8.78 -4.35
CA SER A 26 11.49 -7.86 -3.22
C SER A 26 10.94 -6.48 -3.55
N PHE A 27 10.22 -5.87 -2.61
CA PHE A 27 9.68 -4.51 -2.73
C PHE A 27 9.74 -3.79 -1.39
N ASN A 28 9.58 -2.47 -1.40
CA ASN A 28 9.58 -1.62 -0.22
C ASN A 28 8.21 -0.97 0.01
N ILE A 29 7.85 -0.78 1.27
CA ILE A 29 6.73 0.00 1.77
C ILE A 29 7.28 1.07 2.71
N SER A 30 6.88 2.32 2.48
CA SER A 30 7.16 3.46 3.35
C SER A 30 5.84 4.13 3.73
N ILE A 31 5.63 4.34 5.02
CA ILE A 31 4.46 4.96 5.63
C ILE A 31 4.96 6.08 6.54
N SER A 32 4.57 7.31 6.22
CA SER A 32 5.00 8.51 6.96
C SER A 32 3.85 9.50 7.15
N GLY A 33 4.15 10.63 7.79
CA GLY A 33 3.19 11.70 8.06
C GLY A 33 2.78 11.79 9.53
N THR A 34 1.69 12.50 9.79
CA THR A 34 1.06 12.65 11.11
C THR A 34 -0.42 12.32 10.96
N TRP A 35 -0.85 11.21 11.57
CA TRP A 35 -2.17 10.64 11.33
C TRP A 35 -2.63 9.73 12.46
N THR A 36 -3.95 9.55 12.53
CA THR A 36 -4.62 8.52 13.32
C THR A 36 -5.54 7.76 12.37
N ALA A 37 -5.13 6.54 12.01
CA ALA A 37 -5.81 5.67 11.07
C ALA A 37 -5.30 4.23 11.21
N THR A 38 -5.89 3.30 10.48
CA THR A 38 -5.30 1.98 10.20
C THR A 38 -5.02 1.89 8.70
N VAL A 39 -3.74 1.86 8.33
CA VAL A 39 -3.31 1.58 6.96
C VAL A 39 -3.37 0.08 6.72
N THR A 40 -3.88 -0.33 5.57
CA THR A 40 -3.95 -1.72 5.14
C THR A 40 -3.24 -1.87 3.81
N VAL A 41 -2.33 -2.84 3.73
CA VAL A 41 -1.74 -3.31 2.48
C VAL A 41 -2.63 -4.41 1.93
N GLN A 42 -2.94 -4.34 0.64
CA GLN A 42 -3.74 -5.33 -0.05
C GLN A 42 -3.02 -5.85 -1.28
N ARG A 43 -3.30 -7.11 -1.63
CA ARG A 43 -2.89 -7.71 -2.90
C ARG A 43 -4.06 -8.28 -3.69
N SER A 44 -3.89 -8.40 -4.99
CA SER A 44 -4.89 -8.95 -5.92
C SER A 44 -4.22 -9.89 -6.93
N PHE A 45 -4.88 -11.03 -7.17
CA PHE A 45 -4.48 -12.06 -8.14
C PHE A 45 -5.30 -12.04 -9.43
N ASP A 46 -6.32 -11.18 -9.50
CA ASP A 46 -7.32 -11.15 -10.56
C ASP A 46 -7.41 -9.77 -11.23
N SER A 47 -6.25 -9.15 -11.45
CA SER A 47 -6.14 -7.83 -12.09
C SER A 47 -6.90 -6.71 -11.36
N GLY A 48 -7.02 -6.80 -10.03
CA GLY A 48 -7.61 -5.76 -9.20
C GLY A 48 -9.12 -5.87 -9.01
N ILE A 49 -9.74 -6.99 -9.38
CA ILE A 49 -11.18 -7.24 -9.18
C ILE A 49 -11.46 -7.52 -7.70
N THR A 50 -10.68 -8.41 -7.08
CA THR A 50 -10.72 -8.71 -5.65
C THR A 50 -9.41 -8.37 -4.96
N TRP A 51 -9.50 -8.00 -3.69
CA TRP A 51 -8.37 -7.53 -2.89
C TRP A 51 -8.35 -8.23 -1.53
N LEU A 52 -7.22 -8.85 -1.22
CA LEU A 52 -6.96 -9.52 0.05
C LEU A 52 -6.07 -8.63 0.92
N ASP A 53 -6.47 -8.43 2.18
CA ASP A 53 -5.65 -7.73 3.16
C ASP A 53 -4.47 -8.63 3.55
N VAL A 54 -3.24 -8.10 3.49
CA VAL A 54 -2.03 -8.87 3.83
C VAL A 54 -1.33 -8.34 5.07
N GLU A 55 -1.44 -7.05 5.36
CA GLU A 55 -0.83 -6.43 6.53
C GLU A 55 -1.55 -5.14 6.91
N SER A 56 -1.44 -4.73 8.18
CA SER A 56 -1.99 -3.46 8.65
C SER A 56 -1.05 -2.75 9.62
N PHE A 57 -1.05 -1.42 9.55
CA PHE A 57 -0.17 -0.54 10.31
C PHE A 57 -0.95 0.60 10.98
N THR A 58 -0.58 0.91 12.21
CA THR A 58 -1.16 2.01 13.02
C THR A 58 -0.13 3.06 13.41
N ALA A 59 1.09 2.97 12.87
CA ALA A 59 2.16 3.94 13.03
C ALA A 59 2.95 4.09 11.71
N ASN A 60 3.79 5.12 11.64
CA ASN A 60 4.78 5.26 10.56
C ASN A 60 5.72 4.05 10.55
N THR A 61 6.02 3.53 9.36
CA THR A 61 6.74 2.28 9.17
C THR A 61 7.58 2.33 7.90
N GLU A 62 8.78 1.75 7.96
CA GLU A 62 9.62 1.42 6.81
C GLU A 62 9.84 -0.09 6.80
N GLN A 63 9.40 -0.77 5.75
CA GLN A 63 9.43 -2.23 5.67
C GLN A 63 9.63 -2.70 4.22
N TYR A 64 10.07 -3.94 4.07
CA TYR A 64 10.15 -4.62 2.79
C TYR A 64 9.24 -5.86 2.77
N GLY A 65 8.85 -6.27 1.58
CA GLY A 65 8.12 -7.51 1.34
C GLY A 65 8.74 -8.31 0.19
N PHE A 66 8.18 -9.49 -0.05
CA PHE A 66 8.57 -10.36 -1.16
C PHE A 66 7.32 -11.00 -1.76
N GLU A 67 7.15 -10.85 -3.08
CA GLU A 67 6.07 -11.48 -3.83
C GLU A 67 6.63 -12.58 -4.76
N PRO A 68 6.38 -13.86 -4.48
CA PRO A 68 6.89 -14.96 -5.31
C PRO A 68 6.18 -15.13 -6.67
N GLU A 69 4.98 -14.57 -6.85
CA GLU A 69 4.16 -14.81 -8.04
C GLU A 69 4.20 -13.63 -9.02
N ASP A 70 4.26 -13.94 -10.32
CA ASP A 70 4.13 -12.93 -11.37
C ASP A 70 2.69 -12.41 -11.47
N GLY A 71 2.55 -11.12 -11.76
CA GLY A 71 1.25 -10.50 -12.05
C GLY A 71 0.40 -10.14 -10.82
N VAL A 72 0.93 -10.29 -9.61
CA VAL A 72 0.22 -9.87 -8.39
C VAL A 72 0.29 -8.35 -8.23
N LEU A 73 -0.89 -7.74 -8.07
CA LEU A 73 -1.01 -6.31 -7.85
C LEU A 73 -1.04 -6.00 -6.36
N TYR A 74 -0.30 -4.98 -5.94
CA TYR A 74 -0.32 -4.45 -4.57
C TYR A 74 -0.81 -3.01 -4.53
N ARG A 75 -1.52 -2.66 -3.45
CA ARG A 75 -1.86 -1.28 -3.09
C ARG A 75 -1.86 -1.13 -1.58
N ALA A 76 -1.71 0.10 -1.09
CA ALA A 76 -1.85 0.40 0.33
C ALA A 76 -2.76 1.61 0.53
N GLY A 77 -3.53 1.61 1.61
CA GLY A 77 -4.49 2.68 1.86
C GLY A 77 -5.22 2.55 3.17
N VAL A 78 -6.26 3.36 3.37
CA VAL A 78 -7.10 3.32 4.57
C VAL A 78 -8.49 2.88 4.18
N LYS A 79 -8.95 1.76 4.72
CA LYS A 79 -10.29 1.21 4.46
C LYS A 79 -11.40 2.08 5.08
N THR A 80 -12.63 1.93 4.59
CA THR A 80 -13.82 2.49 5.26
C THR A 80 -13.86 2.08 6.73
N GLY A 81 -14.09 3.04 7.63
CA GLY A 81 -14.10 2.88 9.08
C GLY A 81 -12.75 3.10 9.77
N ASN A 82 -11.65 3.16 9.01
CA ASN A 82 -10.29 3.14 9.57
C ASN A 82 -9.57 4.48 9.52
N PHE A 83 -10.23 5.57 9.11
CA PHE A 83 -9.65 6.90 9.10
C PHE A 83 -10.22 7.74 10.25
N THR A 84 -9.37 8.29 11.11
CA THR A 84 -9.78 9.23 12.15
C THR A 84 -9.35 10.64 11.81
N SER A 85 -8.06 10.88 11.55
CA SER A 85 -7.55 12.23 11.25
C SER A 85 -6.14 12.23 10.65
N GLY A 86 -5.73 13.40 10.15
CA GLY A 86 -4.37 13.68 9.68
C GLY A 86 -4.10 13.32 8.22
N THR A 87 -2.84 13.08 7.88
CA THR A 87 -2.43 12.72 6.52
C THR A 87 -1.44 11.56 6.56
N VAL A 88 -1.84 10.44 5.97
CA VAL A 88 -0.96 9.29 5.73
C VAL A 88 -0.24 9.50 4.41
N VAL A 89 1.09 9.48 4.40
CA VAL A 89 1.91 9.51 3.17
C VAL A 89 2.44 8.10 2.92
N LEU A 90 2.01 7.49 1.82
CA LEU A 90 2.36 6.12 1.44
C LEU A 90 3.26 6.10 0.22
N ARG A 91 4.21 5.17 0.19
CA ARG A 91 4.98 4.76 -0.99
C ARG A 91 5.13 3.24 -1.04
N ILE A 92 4.86 2.66 -2.21
CA ILE A 92 5.20 1.28 -2.56
C ILE A 92 6.18 1.35 -3.73
N SER A 93 7.29 0.61 -3.70
CA SER A 93 8.29 0.63 -4.78
C SER A 93 9.05 -0.66 -4.95
N GLN A 94 9.44 -0.96 -6.20
CA GLN A 94 10.32 -2.06 -6.59
C GLN A 94 11.32 -1.59 -7.66
#